data_AF-A0A3N5YM28-F1
#
_entry.id   AF-A0A3N5YM28-F1
#
_cell.length_a   1.000
_cell.length_b   1.000
_cell.length_c   1.000
_cell.angle_alpha   90.00
_cell.angle_beta   90.00
_cell.angle_gamma   90.00
#
_symmetry.space_group_name_H-M   'P 1'
#
loop_
_entity.id
_entity.type
_entity.pdbx_description
1 polymer ?
#
loop_
_entity_poly.entity_id
_entity_poly.type
_entity_poly.pdbx_seq_one_letter_code
_entity_poly.pdbx_strand_id
1 'polypeptide(L)' 'HKILDLLGDLFLLGKPLVGTIIAQGAGHQLHLQLVHRIQEQLAGEREPRSLSAAAVEQWVSPLLPAASGLKAAAL' A
#
# COMPACT_ATOMS: atom_id res chain seq x y z
N HIS A 1 15.91 5.26 -11.06
CA HIS A 1 15.95 5.28 -9.60
C HIS A 1 14.69 5.93 -9.02
N LYS A 2 14.16 7.06 -9.52
CA LYS A 2 12.95 7.72 -8.95
C LYS A 2 11.76 6.84 -8.53
N ILE A 3 11.34 5.87 -9.35
CA ILE A 3 10.25 4.93 -8.97
C ILE A 3 10.71 3.99 -7.86
N LEU A 4 11.95 3.49 -7.92
CA LEU A 4 12.52 2.65 -6.88
C LEU A 4 12.71 3.43 -5.57
N ASP A 5 13.11 4.70 -5.65
CA ASP A 5 13.23 5.59 -4.51
C ASP A 5 11.86 5.82 -3.86
N LEU A 6 10.84 6.11 -4.68
CA LEU A 6 9.45 6.20 -4.23
C LEU A 6 8.98 4.90 -3.56
N LEU A 7 9.24 3.73 -4.16
CA LEU A 7 8.88 2.44 -3.57
C LEU A 7 9.61 2.20 -2.24
N GLY A 8 10.90 2.54 -2.16
CA GLY A 8 11.71 2.43 -0.95
C GLY A 8 11.17 3.32 0.18
N ASP A 9 10.82 4.58 -0.13
CA ASP A 9 10.25 5.49 0.84
C ASP A 9 8.86 5.02 1.30
N LEU A 10 8.00 4.55 0.39
CA LEU A 10 6.67 4.02 0.72
C LEU A 10 6.73 2.74 1.57
N PHE A 11 7.82 1.97 1.49
CA PHE A 11 8.02 0.78 2.31
C PHE A 11 8.06 1.12 3.82
N LEU A 12 8.38 2.38 4.18
CA LEU A 12 8.34 2.87 5.55
C LEU A 12 6.93 2.94 6.15
N LEU A 13 5.87 2.79 5.33
CA LEU A 13 4.51 2.60 5.84
C LEU A 13 4.39 1.33 6.70
N GLY A 14 5.24 0.33 6.48
CA GLY A 14 5.21 -0.95 7.21
C GLY A 14 3.96 -1.80 6.95
N LYS A 15 3.15 -1.42 5.96
CA LYS A 15 1.89 -2.06 5.57
C LYS A 15 1.75 -2.07 4.05
N PRO A 16 1.06 -3.07 3.47
CA PRO A 16 0.79 -3.07 2.03
C PRO A 16 -0.08 -1.88 1.64
N LEU A 17 0.27 -1.23 0.53
CA LEU A 17 -0.46 -0.12 -0.05
C LEU A 17 -1.06 -0.56 -1.38
N VAL A 18 -2.39 -0.45 -1.50
CA VAL A 18 -3.11 -0.70 -2.76
C VAL A 18 -3.76 0.59 -3.21
N GLY A 19 -3.36 1.09 -4.38
CA GLY A 19 -3.89 2.32 -4.94
C GLY A 19 -3.00 2.91 -6.02
N THR A 20 -3.41 4.06 -6.53
CA THR A 20 -2.68 4.81 -7.56
C THR A 20 -1.90 5.95 -6.93
N ILE A 21 -0.62 6.07 -7.26
CA ILE A 21 0.25 7.14 -6.77
C ILE A 21 0.67 8.00 -7.95
N ILE A 22 0.45 9.31 -7.84
CA ILE A 22 0.83 10.29 -8.86
C ILE A 22 1.92 11.18 -8.25
N ALA A 23 3.10 11.19 -8.88
CA ALA A 23 4.26 11.93 -8.42
C ALA A 23 4.78 12.83 -9.55
N GLN A 24 4.74 14.15 -9.35
CA GLN A 24 5.23 15.14 -10.31
C GLN A 24 6.34 15.97 -9.65
N GLY A 25 7.56 15.89 -10.18
CA GLY A 25 8.72 16.57 -9.59
C GLY A 25 9.06 16.10 -8.17
N ALA A 26 8.58 14.93 -7.77
CA ALA A 26 8.74 14.43 -6.41
C ALA A 26 10.11 13.79 -6.14
N GLY A 27 10.53 13.87 -4.88
CA GLY A 27 11.69 13.18 -4.33
C GLY A 27 11.42 12.82 -2.86
N HIS A 28 12.43 12.32 -2.17
CA HIS A 28 12.29 11.73 -0.82
C HIS A 28 11.47 12.55 0.16
N GLN A 29 11.68 13.87 0.22
CA GLN A 29 10.93 14.72 1.14
C GLN A 29 9.40 14.64 0.92
N LEU A 30 8.94 14.67 -0.34
CA LEU A 30 7.51 14.57 -0.64
C LEU A 30 6.98 13.16 -0.42
N HIS A 31 7.79 12.13 -0.69
CA HIS A 31 7.40 10.75 -0.42
C HIS A 31 7.21 10.49 1.08
N LEU A 32 8.16 10.94 1.91
CA LEU A 32 8.08 10.81 3.37
C LEU A 32 6.93 11.60 3.96
N GLN A 33 6.63 12.80 3.43
CA GLN A 33 5.45 13.55 3.83
C GLN A 33 4.15 12.78 3.53
N LEU A 34 4.06 12.13 2.36
CA LEU A 34 2.92 11.27 2.03
C LEU A 34 2.82 10.09 3.00
N VAL A 35 3.93 9.41 3.30
CA VAL A 35 3.96 8.30 4.27
C VAL A 35 3.45 8.75 5.63
N HIS A 36 3.94 9.87 6.14
CA HIS A 36 3.52 10.38 7.44
C HIS A 36 2.02 10.73 7.46
N ARG A 37 1.52 11.38 6.42
CA ARG A 37 0.09 11.71 6.29
C ARG A 37 -0.79 10.46 6.29
N ILE A 38 -0.40 9.42 5.57
CA ILE A 38 -1.14 8.14 5.58
C ILE A 38 -1.14 7.55 6.99
N GLN A 39 0.01 7.53 7.68
CA GLN A 39 0.10 7.02 9.05
C GLN A 39 -0.77 7.79 10.04
N GLU A 40 -0.77 9.12 9.97
CA GLU A 40 -1.64 9.98 10.80
C GLU A 40 -3.12 9.67 10.57
N GLN A 41 -3.54 9.49 9.31
CA GLN A 41 -4.92 9.14 8.99
C GLN A 41 -5.30 7.76 9.54
N LEU A 42 -4.40 6.76 9.42
CA LEU A 42 -4.64 5.41 9.92
C LEU A 42 -4.63 5.34 11.46
N ALA A 43 -3.85 6.17 12.15
CA ALA A 43 -3.80 6.20 13.61
C ALA A 43 -5.14 6.63 14.24
N GLY A 44 -5.97 7.38 13.50
CA GLY A 44 -7.32 7.76 13.92
C GLY A 44 -8.39 6.69 13.65
N GLU A 45 -8.10 5.67 12.83
CA GLU A 45 -9.04 4.59 12.52
C GLU A 45 -9.00 3.53 13.63
N ARG A 46 -10.11 3.37 14.36
CA ARG A 46 -10.24 2.36 15.44
C ARG A 46 -10.31 0.92 14.91
N GLU A 47 -10.75 0.74 13.67
CA GLU A 47 -10.86 -0.56 13.02
C GLU A 47 -9.94 -0.62 11.81
N PRO A 48 -9.17 -1.71 11.63
CA PRO A 48 -8.35 -1.88 10.43
C PRO A 48 -9.26 -1.92 9.21
N ARG A 49 -9.10 -0.95 8.32
CA ARG A 49 -9.83 -0.90 7.05
C ARG A 49 -9.41 -2.08 6.19
N SER A 50 -10.28 -3.08 6.04
CA SER A 50 -10.04 -4.20 5.13
C SER A 50 -10.06 -3.72 3.67
N LEU A 51 -9.20 -4.31 2.85
CA LEU A 51 -9.25 -4.09 1.40
C LEU A 51 -10.58 -4.63 0.88
N SER A 52 -11.24 -3.87 -0.01
CA SER A 52 -12.43 -4.38 -0.67
C SER A 52 -12.08 -5.65 -1.46
N ALA A 53 -12.98 -6.62 -1.51
CA ALA A 53 -12.80 -7.83 -2.29
C ALA A 53 -12.42 -7.53 -3.75
N ALA A 54 -13.01 -6.48 -4.33
CA ALA A 54 -12.68 -6.02 -5.68
C ALA A 54 -11.21 -5.55 -5.82
N ALA A 55 -10.69 -4.83 -4.82
CA ALA A 55 -9.30 -4.38 -4.85
C ALA A 55 -8.31 -5.54 -4.69
N VAL A 56 -8.66 -6.54 -3.86
CA VAL A 56 -7.88 -7.78 -3.73
C VAL A 56 -7.85 -8.51 -5.07
N GLU A 57 -9.00 -8.71 -5.73
CA GLU A 57 -9.04 -9.42 -7.01
C GLU A 57 -8.28 -8.70 -8.13
N GLN A 58 -8.42 -7.37 -8.20
CA GLN A 58 -7.80 -6.61 -9.28
C GLN A 58 -6.28 -6.49 -9.14
N TRP A 59 -5.77 -6.33 -7.91
CA TRP A 59 -4.38 -5.92 -7.68
C TRP A 59 -3.55 -6.95 -6.93
N VAL A 60 -4.16 -7.84 -6.13
CA VAL A 60 -3.45 -8.77 -5.25
C VAL A 60 -3.51 -10.20 -5.80
N SER A 61 -4.68 -10.70 -6.20
CA SER A 61 -4.86 -12.06 -6.73
C SER A 61 -3.89 -12.43 -7.86
N PRO A 62 -3.57 -11.55 -8.84
CA PRO A 62 -2.62 -11.87 -9.91
C PRO A 62 -1.18 -12.04 -9.43
N LEU A 63 -0.85 -11.51 -8.25
CA LEU A 63 0.49 -11.54 -7.65
C LEU A 63 0.65 -12.70 -6.66
N LEU A 64 -0.43 -13.35 -6.26
CA LEU A 64 -0.39 -14.52 -5.40
C LEU A 64 0.05 -15.75 -6.22
N PRO A 65 0.99 -16.57 -5.72
CA PRO A 65 1.32 -17.82 -6.37
C PRO A 65 0.06 -18.70 -6.45
N ALA A 66 -0.15 -19.39 -7.56
CA ALA A 66 -1.26 -20.35 -7.75
C ALA A 66 -1.20 -21.57 -6.79
N ALA A 67 -0.24 -21.59 -5.85
CA ALA A 67 -0.06 -22.66 -4.89
C ALA A 67 -1.13 -22.58 -3.79
N SER A 68 -2.14 -23.42 -3.98
CA SER A 68 -2.99 -24.03 -2.94
C SER A 68 -2.37 -23.99 -1.54
N GLY A 69 -2.83 -23.09 -0.68
CA GLY A 69 -2.54 -23.20 0.75
C GLY A 69 -2.76 -21.95 1.60
N LEU A 70 -2.61 -20.75 1.05
CA LEU A 70 -2.86 -19.53 1.83
C LEU A 70 -4.28 -19.03 1.56
N LYS A 71 -5.23 -19.40 2.42
CA LYS A 71 -6.52 -18.72 2.49
C LYS A 71 -6.24 -17.27 2.91
N ALA A 72 -6.23 -16.35 1.95
CA ALA A 72 -6.42 -14.95 2.24
C ALA A 72 -7.82 -14.82 2.87
N ALA A 73 -7.87 -14.75 4.19
CA ALA A 73 -9.08 -14.41 4.91
C ALA A 73 -9.37 -12.93 4.61
N ALA A 74 -10.19 -12.70 3.59
CA ALA A 74 -10.93 -11.46 3.49
C ALA A 74 -12.06 -11.54 4.54
N LEU A 75 -11.87 -10.83 5.65
CA LEU A 75 -12.94 -10.46 6.59
C LEU A 75 -13.39 -9.04 6.25
#